data_AF-A0A7R9L833-F1
#
_entry.id   AF-A0A7R9L833-F1
#
_cell.length_a   1.000
_cell.length_b   1.000
_cell.length_c   1.000
_cell.angle_alpha   90.00
_cell.angle_beta   90.00
_cell.angle_gamma   90.00
#
_symmetry.space_group_name_H-M   'P 1'
#
loop_
_entity.id
_entity.type
_entity.pdbx_description
1 polymer ?
#
loop_
_entity_poly.entity_id
_entity_poly.type
_entity_poly.pdbx_seq_one_letter_code
_entity_poly.pdbx_strand_id
1 'polypeptide(L)'
;MENILGLVILLWASVAGVMCQQIMPNQPITDANQVGASPVFYTEVIAKQCIDVNQGVVGRSFPTGQSVESFISLVELLETLIYNGTDQALVQHMGAENVARLLLRRFRFDGYDDAQPSTLKKQKDLEFQNFNNAVLKKGDGQTLLTGYYFPDQYFKLEELCSLHDMLSHNIYNVKIQRRVSYAQVPIKEEGVASLRADRKEAIAMARVLLGVIAGLSMDARTQASDILKSWGSSTQMQPAYDQQLDPVAAMTLADLWSINSAKTNIYDQYLYGVTGQWETSTCATHYGLENIPEDKFKDIDHYIRATRAEIRGGIDGYLIGTNLRSPQFHLDNPQSLRLSAILRSYYSKPIQPKSSTFSASVCDRNRIGQEIPKIQGYATTYQSIVATRNGGKLPVDLDQRFSQEIQNAVSGAVSNRLINASTRQLLCDRRGIRRLRAFDTRNANPLLPMLSARGRKVWTPSGGCCGGFQVADTRTRLLASYMAHNQT
;
A
#
# COMPACT_ATOMS: atom_id res chain seq x y z
N MET A 1 -2.81 -12.13 -67.10
CA MET A 1 -1.95 -12.23 -65.89
C MET A 1 -1.93 -10.93 -65.07
N GLU A 2 -2.26 -9.77 -65.64
CA GLU A 2 -2.23 -8.49 -64.91
C GLU A 2 -3.35 -8.33 -63.85
N ASN A 3 -4.50 -8.99 -64.03
CA ASN A 3 -5.61 -8.89 -63.05
C ASN A 3 -5.40 -9.72 -61.77
N ILE A 4 -4.48 -10.67 -61.75
CA ILE A 4 -4.19 -11.49 -60.55
C ILE A 4 -3.22 -10.74 -59.62
N LEU A 5 -2.31 -9.93 -60.18
CA LEU A 5 -1.35 -9.15 -59.40
C LEU A 5 -2.04 -8.05 -58.57
N GLY A 6 -3.07 -7.40 -59.14
CA GLY A 6 -3.84 -6.37 -58.42
C GLY A 6 -4.63 -6.92 -57.23
N LEU A 7 -5.16 -8.14 -57.35
CA LEU A 7 -5.97 -8.79 -56.30
C LEU A 7 -5.09 -9.27 -55.13
N VAL A 8 -3.86 -9.73 -55.43
CA VAL A 8 -2.88 -10.11 -54.39
C VAL A 8 -2.38 -8.88 -53.63
N ILE A 9 -2.17 -7.74 -54.30
CA ILE A 9 -1.74 -6.50 -53.64
C ILE A 9 -2.86 -5.93 -52.73
N LEU A 10 -4.12 -6.01 -53.15
CA LEU A 10 -5.27 -5.58 -52.33
C LEU A 10 -5.52 -6.51 -51.13
N LEU A 11 -5.31 -7.83 -51.27
CA LEU A 11 -5.38 -8.76 -50.14
C LEU A 11 -4.22 -8.55 -49.16
N TRP A 12 -3.01 -8.23 -49.63
CA TRP A 12 -1.89 -7.91 -48.76
C TRP A 12 -2.07 -6.57 -48.04
N ALA A 13 -2.66 -5.55 -48.70
CA ALA A 13 -2.94 -4.27 -48.07
C ALA A 13 -4.04 -4.36 -47.00
N SER A 14 -5.04 -5.24 -47.17
CA SER A 14 -6.11 -5.46 -46.18
C SER A 14 -5.63 -6.33 -45.01
N VAL A 15 -4.79 -7.35 -45.24
CA VAL A 15 -4.16 -8.13 -44.16
C VAL A 15 -3.12 -7.28 -43.39
N ALA A 16 -2.37 -6.42 -44.07
CA ALA A 16 -1.47 -5.47 -43.42
C ALA A 16 -2.23 -4.37 -42.66
N GLY A 17 -3.39 -3.91 -43.15
CA GLY A 17 -4.23 -2.94 -42.46
C GLY A 17 -4.86 -3.49 -41.17
N VAL A 18 -5.17 -4.78 -41.13
CA VAL A 18 -5.70 -5.46 -39.92
C VAL A 18 -4.59 -5.84 -38.94
N MET A 19 -3.35 -6.05 -39.40
CA MET A 19 -2.20 -6.32 -38.52
C MET A 19 -1.39 -5.08 -38.12
N CYS A 20 -1.61 -3.93 -38.76
CA CYS A 20 -1.04 -2.63 -38.37
C CYS A 20 -2.01 -1.74 -37.55
N GLN A 21 -3.03 -2.31 -36.91
CA GLN A 21 -3.49 -1.76 -35.62
C GLN A 21 -2.44 -2.09 -34.56
N GLN A 22 -1.27 -1.49 -34.73
CA GLN A 22 -0.30 -1.34 -33.67
C GLN A 22 -0.98 -0.53 -32.57
N ILE A 23 -1.01 -1.12 -31.38
CA ILE A 23 -1.14 -0.42 -30.11
C ILE A 23 -0.15 0.74 -30.16
N MET A 24 -0.63 1.95 -30.47
CA MET A 24 0.19 3.14 -30.33
C MET A 24 0.44 3.32 -28.83
N PRO A 25 1.71 3.32 -28.37
CA PRO A 25 2.03 3.35 -26.93
C PRO A 25 1.64 4.67 -26.23
N ASN A 26 1.01 5.60 -26.94
CA ASN A 26 0.62 6.93 -26.45
C ASN A 26 -0.82 7.33 -26.79
N GLN A 27 -1.69 6.40 -27.20
CA GLN A 27 -3.12 6.73 -27.22
C GLN A 27 -3.56 6.91 -25.75
N PRO A 28 -4.03 8.10 -25.34
CA PRO A 28 -4.55 8.28 -24.00
C PRO A 28 -5.68 7.27 -23.79
N ILE A 29 -5.80 6.73 -22.57
CA ILE A 29 -6.89 5.84 -22.16
C ILE A 29 -8.18 6.69 -22.07
N THR A 30 -8.61 7.28 -23.17
CA THR A 30 -9.84 8.06 -23.29
C THR A 30 -10.97 7.18 -23.85
N ASP A 31 -10.64 6.21 -24.70
CA ASP A 31 -11.64 5.35 -25.34
C ASP A 31 -12.07 4.17 -24.44
N ALA A 32 -11.28 3.81 -23.43
CA ALA A 32 -11.65 2.76 -22.48
C ALA A 32 -12.63 3.24 -21.41
N ASN A 33 -12.74 4.56 -21.15
CA ASN A 33 -13.67 5.18 -20.20
C ASN A 33 -15.16 5.02 -20.56
N GLN A 34 -15.49 4.16 -21.52
CA GLN A 34 -16.86 3.72 -21.70
C GLN A 34 -17.35 3.06 -20.40
N VAL A 35 -18.32 3.72 -19.80
CA VAL A 35 -19.11 3.32 -18.64
C VAL A 35 -19.57 1.86 -18.84
N GLY A 36 -18.81 0.89 -18.34
CA GLY A 36 -19.14 -0.53 -18.52
C GLY A 36 -17.99 -1.53 -18.47
N ALA A 37 -16.73 -1.11 -18.70
CA ALA A 37 -15.61 -2.03 -18.54
C ALA A 37 -15.41 -2.45 -17.07
N SER A 38 -15.23 -3.75 -16.83
CA SER A 38 -15.01 -4.30 -15.49
C SER A 38 -13.74 -3.69 -14.87
N PRO A 39 -13.72 -3.34 -13.58
CA PRO A 39 -12.52 -2.84 -12.87
C PRO A 39 -11.29 -3.73 -13.08
N VAL A 40 -11.50 -5.04 -13.20
CA VAL A 40 -10.46 -6.03 -13.46
C VAL A 40 -9.72 -5.74 -14.77
N PHE A 41 -10.43 -5.32 -15.81
CA PHE A 41 -9.84 -4.99 -17.12
C PHE A 41 -8.87 -3.81 -17.01
N TYR A 42 -9.26 -2.76 -16.29
CA TYR A 42 -8.42 -1.57 -16.12
C TYR A 42 -7.15 -1.84 -15.33
N THR A 43 -7.25 -2.68 -14.30
CA THR A 43 -6.09 -3.07 -13.50
C THR A 43 -5.12 -3.92 -14.34
N GLU A 44 -5.63 -4.86 -15.14
CA GLU A 44 -4.82 -5.66 -16.08
C GLU A 44 -4.11 -4.79 -17.13
N VAL A 45 -4.79 -3.78 -17.68
CA VAL A 45 -4.20 -2.84 -18.66
C VAL A 45 -3.05 -2.05 -18.03
N ILE A 46 -3.24 -1.49 -16.83
CA ILE A 46 -2.16 -0.76 -16.15
C ILE A 46 -1.01 -1.69 -15.79
N ALA A 47 -1.29 -2.88 -15.23
CA ALA A 47 -0.27 -3.87 -14.91
C ALA A 47 0.62 -4.16 -16.14
N LYS A 48 -0.02 -4.41 -17.29
CA LYS A 48 0.70 -4.65 -18.55
C LYS A 48 1.55 -3.45 -18.99
N GLN A 49 0.99 -2.23 -18.95
CA GLN A 49 1.75 -1.02 -19.30
C GLN A 49 2.95 -0.82 -18.38
N CYS A 50 2.80 -1.12 -17.08
CA CYS A 50 3.88 -0.99 -16.11
C CYS A 50 4.97 -2.03 -16.31
N ILE A 51 4.61 -3.26 -16.69
CA ILE A 51 5.57 -4.27 -17.13
C ILE A 51 6.37 -3.78 -18.34
N ASP A 52 5.69 -3.22 -19.35
CA ASP A 52 6.34 -2.72 -20.57
C ASP A 52 7.30 -1.55 -20.27
N VAL A 53 6.92 -0.64 -19.36
CA VAL A 53 7.78 0.45 -18.87
C VAL A 53 9.00 -0.09 -18.12
N ASN A 54 8.79 -1.05 -17.21
CA ASN A 54 9.86 -1.65 -16.41
C ASN A 54 10.84 -2.46 -17.27
N GLN A 55 10.38 -3.04 -18.38
CA GLN A 55 11.22 -3.71 -19.37
C GLN A 55 11.93 -2.74 -20.33
N GLY A 56 11.68 -1.44 -20.23
CA GLY A 56 12.27 -0.41 -21.08
C GLY A 56 11.81 -0.48 -22.54
N VAL A 57 10.65 -1.10 -22.80
CA VAL A 57 10.03 -1.19 -24.12
C VAL A 57 9.45 0.17 -24.53
N VAL A 58 8.95 0.93 -23.55
CA VAL A 58 8.47 2.29 -23.72
C VAL A 58 9.52 3.26 -23.14
N GLY A 59 9.76 4.39 -23.81
CA GLY A 59 10.89 5.29 -23.58
C GLY A 59 11.31 5.47 -22.11
N ARG A 60 12.63 5.46 -21.86
CA ARG A 60 13.22 5.46 -20.50
C ARG A 60 12.83 6.69 -19.67
N SER A 61 11.76 6.57 -18.91
CA SER A 61 11.55 7.37 -17.72
C SER A 61 12.17 6.66 -16.52
N PHE A 62 12.68 7.44 -15.57
CA PHE A 62 13.21 6.87 -14.33
C PHE A 62 12.02 6.48 -13.44
N PRO A 63 12.00 5.26 -12.88
CA PRO A 63 10.93 4.85 -11.98
C PRO A 63 10.90 5.78 -10.75
N THR A 64 9.68 6.11 -10.30
CA THR A 64 9.47 6.84 -9.06
C THR A 64 9.89 5.97 -7.88
N GLY A 65 10.57 6.55 -6.90
CA GLY A 65 10.93 5.81 -5.68
C GLY A 65 9.66 5.35 -4.94
N GLN A 66 9.56 4.06 -4.69
CA GLN A 66 8.51 3.40 -3.91
C GLN A 66 8.78 3.62 -2.42
N SER A 67 8.34 4.77 -1.91
CA SER A 67 8.43 5.12 -0.49
C SER A 67 7.07 5.54 0.05
N VAL A 68 6.88 5.41 1.36
CA VAL A 68 5.64 5.85 2.03
C VAL A 68 5.38 7.34 1.76
N GLU A 69 6.43 8.18 1.69
CA GLU A 69 6.30 9.61 1.38
C GLU A 69 5.85 9.87 -0.06
N SER A 70 6.40 9.11 -1.02
CA SER A 70 6.00 9.19 -2.43
C SER A 70 4.56 8.72 -2.61
N PHE A 71 4.17 7.63 -1.92
CA PHE A 71 2.78 7.18 -1.87
C PHE A 71 1.84 8.26 -1.32
N ILE A 72 2.15 8.85 -0.16
CA ILE A 72 1.36 9.93 0.43
C ILE A 72 1.23 11.11 -0.52
N SER A 73 2.32 11.50 -1.21
CA SER A 73 2.31 12.60 -2.17
C SER A 73 1.38 12.34 -3.36
N LEU A 74 1.31 11.09 -3.84
CA LEU A 74 0.38 10.69 -4.90
C LEU A 74 -1.08 10.67 -4.41
N VAL A 75 -1.32 10.25 -3.17
CA VAL A 75 -2.64 10.34 -2.53
C VAL A 75 -3.08 11.81 -2.39
N GLU A 76 -2.18 12.71 -1.98
CA GLU A 76 -2.47 14.14 -1.87
C GLU A 76 -2.80 14.77 -3.21
N LEU A 77 -2.09 14.37 -4.27
CA LEU A 77 -2.40 14.81 -5.62
C LEU A 77 -3.82 14.36 -6.01
N LEU A 78 -4.15 13.09 -5.81
CA LEU A 78 -5.49 12.55 -6.06
C LEU A 78 -6.56 13.33 -5.28
N GLU A 79 -6.36 13.50 -3.98
CA GLU A 79 -7.31 14.21 -3.12
C GLU A 79 -7.45 15.67 -3.57
N THR A 80 -6.36 16.36 -3.90
CA THR A 80 -6.41 17.73 -4.42
C THR A 80 -7.24 17.83 -5.69
N LEU A 81 -7.13 16.86 -6.60
CA LEU A 81 -7.95 16.79 -7.81
C LEU A 81 -9.42 16.55 -7.50
N ILE A 82 -9.72 15.69 -6.50
CA ILE A 82 -11.10 15.44 -6.05
C ILE A 82 -11.68 16.70 -5.38
N TYR A 83 -10.92 17.38 -4.51
CA TYR A 83 -11.39 18.57 -3.77
C TYR A 83 -11.57 19.81 -4.65
N ASN A 84 -10.68 20.00 -5.63
CA ASN A 84 -10.71 21.17 -6.51
C ASN A 84 -11.44 20.90 -7.83
N GLY A 85 -11.82 19.66 -8.09
CA GLY A 85 -12.48 19.25 -9.32
C GLY A 85 -13.91 19.76 -9.41
N THR A 86 -14.36 20.04 -10.63
CA THR A 86 -15.77 20.33 -10.92
C THR A 86 -16.61 19.05 -11.10
N ASP A 87 -15.96 17.89 -11.09
CA ASP A 87 -16.62 16.60 -11.26
C ASP A 87 -17.38 16.21 -9.99
N GLN A 88 -18.70 16.42 -10.01
CA GLN A 88 -19.59 16.12 -8.89
C GLN A 88 -19.57 14.64 -8.51
N ALA A 89 -19.32 13.73 -9.47
CA ALA A 89 -19.20 12.31 -9.15
C ALA A 89 -17.96 12.07 -8.28
N LEU A 90 -16.85 12.78 -8.53
CA LEU A 90 -15.66 12.67 -7.69
C LEU A 90 -15.85 13.25 -6.30
N VAL A 91 -16.50 14.42 -6.22
CA VAL A 91 -16.74 15.15 -4.96
C VAL A 91 -17.66 14.36 -4.01
N GLN A 92 -18.64 13.61 -4.51
CA GLN A 92 -19.51 12.79 -3.67
C GLN A 92 -18.78 11.66 -2.93
N HIS A 93 -17.58 11.31 -3.39
CA HIS A 93 -16.74 10.28 -2.78
C HIS A 93 -15.58 10.88 -1.98
N MET A 94 -15.71 12.13 -1.54
CA MET A 94 -14.78 12.72 -0.57
C MET A 94 -14.74 11.88 0.72
N GLY A 95 -13.54 11.63 1.21
CA GLY A 95 -13.29 10.92 2.46
C GLY A 95 -12.25 9.82 2.34
N ALA A 96 -11.46 9.64 3.39
CA ALA A 96 -10.34 8.72 3.42
C ALA A 96 -10.73 7.28 3.07
N GLU A 97 -11.90 6.81 3.51
CA GLU A 97 -12.39 5.46 3.19
C GLU A 97 -12.58 5.27 1.69
N ASN A 98 -13.25 6.22 1.02
CA ASN A 98 -13.55 6.14 -0.40
C ASN A 98 -12.29 6.26 -1.26
N VAL A 99 -11.38 7.16 -0.90
CA VAL A 99 -10.07 7.29 -1.56
C VAL A 99 -9.25 6.00 -1.40
N ALA A 100 -9.22 5.40 -0.22
CA ALA A 100 -8.52 4.13 0.00
C ALA A 100 -9.14 3.00 -0.84
N ARG A 101 -10.47 2.90 -0.90
CA ARG A 101 -11.17 1.91 -1.74
C ARG A 101 -10.89 2.13 -3.23
N LEU A 102 -10.88 3.37 -3.69
CA LEU A 102 -10.53 3.73 -5.07
C LEU A 102 -9.15 3.19 -5.43
N LEU A 103 -8.14 3.51 -4.62
CA LEU A 103 -6.76 3.14 -4.85
C LEU A 103 -6.61 1.62 -4.90
N LEU A 104 -7.16 0.91 -3.91
CA LEU A 104 -7.12 -0.55 -3.90
C LEU A 104 -7.84 -1.14 -5.12
N ARG A 105 -9.03 -0.66 -5.46
CA ARG A 105 -9.79 -1.18 -6.61
C ARG A 105 -9.07 -0.94 -7.94
N ARG A 106 -8.44 0.22 -8.11
CA ARG A 106 -7.78 0.64 -9.35
C ARG A 106 -6.43 -0.04 -9.55
N PHE A 107 -5.65 -0.17 -8.47
CA PHE A 107 -4.23 -0.47 -8.58
C PHE A 107 -3.83 -1.80 -7.97
N ARG A 108 -4.58 -2.37 -7.03
CA ARG A 108 -4.22 -3.65 -6.42
C ARG A 108 -4.56 -4.81 -7.35
N PHE A 109 -3.56 -5.61 -7.62
CA PHE A 109 -3.63 -6.84 -8.40
C PHE A 109 -2.63 -7.83 -7.81
N ASP A 110 -3.11 -8.80 -7.04
CA ASP A 110 -2.20 -9.68 -6.31
C ASP A 110 -1.97 -10.98 -7.08
N GLY A 111 -0.76 -11.53 -6.95
CA GLY A 111 -0.40 -12.81 -7.53
C GLY A 111 -0.44 -12.85 -9.06
N TYR A 112 0.01 -11.82 -9.77
CA TYR A 112 0.23 -11.93 -11.21
C TYR A 112 1.26 -13.01 -11.54
N ASP A 113 0.99 -13.85 -12.56
CA ASP A 113 1.92 -14.84 -13.08
C ASP A 113 2.21 -14.59 -14.56
N ASP A 114 3.43 -14.20 -14.88
CA ASP A 114 3.89 -14.05 -16.27
C ASP A 114 3.79 -15.38 -17.05
N ALA A 115 3.92 -16.53 -16.36
CA ALA A 115 3.98 -17.84 -17.02
C ALA A 115 2.58 -18.43 -17.32
N GLN A 116 1.55 -18.04 -16.56
CA GLN A 116 0.17 -18.50 -16.77
C GLN A 116 -0.84 -17.39 -16.45
N PRO A 117 -1.21 -16.56 -17.46
CA PRO A 117 -2.17 -15.46 -17.27
C PRO A 117 -3.62 -15.87 -16.92
N SER A 118 -3.94 -17.16 -16.75
CA SER A 118 -5.32 -17.67 -16.79
C SER A 118 -5.88 -18.24 -15.47
N THR A 119 -7.08 -17.75 -15.15
CA THR A 119 -8.18 -18.27 -14.30
C THR A 119 -7.95 -18.58 -12.82
N LEU A 120 -6.92 -19.32 -12.41
CA LEU A 120 -6.81 -19.83 -11.03
C LEU A 120 -6.44 -18.74 -10.00
N LYS A 121 -5.62 -17.76 -10.38
CA LYS A 121 -5.22 -16.66 -9.49
C LYS A 121 -6.30 -15.56 -9.38
N LYS A 122 -7.10 -15.35 -10.44
CA LYS A 122 -8.32 -14.51 -10.41
C LYS A 122 -9.32 -14.97 -9.33
N GLN A 123 -9.37 -16.26 -9.03
CA GLN A 123 -10.28 -16.81 -8.03
C GLN A 123 -9.87 -16.43 -6.59
N LYS A 124 -8.58 -16.42 -6.25
CA LYS A 124 -8.11 -16.06 -4.89
C LYS A 124 -8.33 -14.58 -4.60
N ASP A 125 -8.04 -13.71 -5.55
CA ASP A 125 -8.31 -12.27 -5.45
C ASP A 125 -9.81 -12.01 -5.30
N LEU A 126 -10.63 -12.71 -6.08
CA LEU A 126 -12.09 -12.62 -5.98
C LEU A 126 -12.60 -13.11 -4.62
N GLU A 127 -12.06 -14.20 -4.08
CA GLU A 127 -12.40 -14.70 -2.74
C GLU A 127 -12.02 -13.70 -1.65
N PHE A 128 -10.84 -13.11 -1.73
CA PHE A 128 -10.38 -12.08 -0.81
C PHE A 128 -11.23 -10.80 -0.90
N GLN A 129 -11.55 -10.33 -2.11
CA GLN A 129 -12.44 -9.19 -2.32
C GLN A 129 -13.84 -9.46 -1.78
N ASN A 130 -14.39 -10.65 -2.06
CA ASN A 130 -15.68 -11.07 -1.54
C ASN A 130 -15.67 -11.11 -0.01
N PHE A 131 -14.57 -11.55 0.61
CA PHE A 131 -14.45 -11.59 2.08
C PHE A 131 -14.54 -10.18 2.64
N ASN A 132 -13.74 -9.28 2.11
CA ASN A 132 -13.71 -7.90 2.58
C ASN A 132 -15.06 -7.21 2.40
N ASN A 133 -15.72 -7.44 1.27
CA ASN A 133 -17.06 -6.89 1.02
C ASN A 133 -18.07 -7.43 2.05
N ALA A 134 -18.01 -8.72 2.37
CA ALA A 134 -18.86 -9.35 3.37
C ALA A 134 -18.60 -8.84 4.78
N VAL A 135 -17.33 -8.74 5.20
CA VAL A 135 -16.93 -8.24 6.52
C VAL A 135 -17.40 -6.80 6.74
N LEU A 136 -17.32 -5.96 5.72
CA LEU A 136 -17.62 -4.54 5.81
C LEU A 136 -19.12 -4.22 5.74
N LYS A 137 -20.01 -5.25 5.64
CA LYS A 137 -21.47 -5.12 5.79
C LYS A 137 -22.11 -4.00 4.97
N LYS A 138 -21.54 -3.66 3.81
CA LYS A 138 -22.16 -2.69 2.90
C LYS A 138 -23.32 -3.39 2.21
N GLY A 139 -24.49 -3.26 2.85
CA GLY A 139 -25.75 -3.84 2.45
C GLY A 139 -26.08 -3.57 0.99
N ASP A 140 -26.74 -4.55 0.38
CA ASP A 140 -27.48 -4.44 -0.87
C ASP A 140 -26.68 -4.13 -2.13
N GLY A 141 -25.60 -4.85 -2.42
CA GLY A 141 -25.10 -4.99 -3.81
C GLY A 141 -24.72 -3.68 -4.52
N GLN A 142 -24.76 -2.54 -3.83
CA GLN A 142 -24.18 -1.29 -4.24
C GLN A 142 -22.69 -1.51 -4.09
N THR A 143 -22.11 -2.03 -5.16
CA THR A 143 -20.72 -1.75 -5.51
C THR A 143 -20.57 -0.25 -5.34
N LEU A 144 -20.05 0.21 -4.20
CA LEU A 144 -20.17 1.60 -3.72
C LEU A 144 -19.42 2.63 -4.58
N LEU A 145 -19.02 2.21 -5.77
CA LEU A 145 -18.23 2.89 -6.77
C LEU A 145 -18.72 2.52 -8.19
N THR A 146 -19.95 2.02 -8.38
CA THR A 146 -20.58 1.97 -9.70
C THR A 146 -20.75 3.40 -10.21
N GLY A 147 -20.05 3.74 -11.29
CA GLY A 147 -20.00 5.10 -11.83
C GLY A 147 -18.80 5.94 -11.37
N TYR A 148 -17.92 5.41 -10.52
CA TYR A 148 -16.73 6.11 -10.06
C TYR A 148 -15.47 5.61 -10.77
N TYR A 149 -14.69 6.54 -11.32
CA TYR A 149 -13.48 6.28 -12.09
C TYR A 149 -12.25 6.93 -11.45
N PHE A 150 -11.07 6.33 -11.65
CA PHE A 150 -9.82 6.96 -11.28
C PHE A 150 -9.44 7.99 -12.35
N PRO A 151 -9.05 9.22 -11.99
CA PRO A 151 -8.82 10.29 -12.96
C PRO A 151 -7.41 10.19 -13.58
N ASP A 152 -7.19 9.10 -14.35
CA ASP A 152 -5.89 8.71 -14.93
C ASP A 152 -5.21 9.86 -15.69
N GLN A 153 -5.98 10.72 -16.36
CA GLN A 153 -5.48 11.81 -17.22
C GLN A 153 -4.63 12.87 -16.49
N TYR A 154 -4.71 12.94 -15.16
CA TYR A 154 -3.91 13.88 -14.36
C TYR A 154 -2.61 13.28 -13.82
N PHE A 155 -2.44 11.96 -13.97
CA PHE A 155 -1.24 11.24 -13.55
C PHE A 155 -0.38 10.92 -14.75
N LYS A 156 0.93 10.92 -14.55
CA LYS A 156 1.85 10.35 -15.54
C LYS A 156 1.83 8.83 -15.43
N LEU A 157 2.23 8.16 -16.51
CA LEU A 157 2.34 6.71 -16.52
C LEU A 157 3.24 6.19 -15.39
N GLU A 158 4.35 6.86 -15.08
CA GLU A 158 5.24 6.45 -14.00
C GLU A 158 4.61 6.59 -12.61
N GLU A 159 3.69 7.53 -12.43
CA GLU A 159 2.96 7.75 -11.18
C GLU A 159 1.88 6.66 -11.01
N LEU A 160 1.17 6.33 -12.09
CA LEU A 160 0.23 5.20 -12.14
C LEU A 160 0.94 3.87 -11.85
N CYS A 161 2.09 3.64 -12.45
CA CYS A 161 2.89 2.45 -12.19
C CYS A 161 3.46 2.41 -10.78
N SER A 162 3.87 3.55 -10.24
CA SER A 162 4.29 3.61 -8.83
C SER A 162 3.15 3.26 -7.88
N LEU A 163 1.92 3.72 -8.14
CA LEU A 163 0.74 3.31 -7.36
C LEU A 163 0.45 1.82 -7.49
N HIS A 164 0.54 1.27 -8.71
CA HIS A 164 0.41 -0.17 -8.95
C HIS A 164 1.46 -0.96 -8.18
N ASP A 165 2.74 -0.65 -8.35
CA ASP A 165 3.84 -1.35 -7.70
C ASP A 165 3.81 -1.24 -6.18
N MET A 166 3.24 -0.19 -5.60
CA MET A 166 3.11 -0.04 -4.14
C MET A 166 1.85 -0.70 -3.55
N LEU A 167 0.87 -1.05 -4.39
CA LEU A 167 -0.43 -1.59 -3.94
C LEU A 167 -0.72 -3.02 -4.39
N SER A 168 -0.10 -3.50 -5.45
CA SER A 168 -0.21 -4.88 -5.96
C SER A 168 0.82 -5.78 -5.33
N HIS A 169 0.39 -6.77 -4.56
CA HIS A 169 1.32 -7.70 -3.93
C HIS A 169 1.66 -8.85 -4.88
N ASN A 170 2.86 -8.79 -5.43
CA ASN A 170 3.42 -9.84 -6.27
C ASN A 170 4.78 -10.25 -5.75
N ILE A 171 5.04 -11.55 -5.73
CA ILE A 171 6.37 -12.08 -5.51
C ILE A 171 6.71 -12.85 -6.77
N TYR A 172 7.89 -12.64 -7.35
CA TYR A 172 8.28 -13.40 -8.51
C TYR A 172 9.80 -13.50 -8.64
N ASN A 173 10.21 -14.54 -9.34
CA ASN A 173 11.60 -14.76 -9.69
C ASN A 173 11.96 -13.86 -10.88
N VAL A 174 12.83 -12.88 -10.64
CA VAL A 174 13.40 -12.07 -11.69
C VAL A 174 14.41 -12.95 -12.42
N LYS A 175 13.96 -13.72 -13.42
CA LYS A 175 14.86 -14.45 -14.30
C LYS A 175 15.81 -13.42 -14.91
N ILE A 176 17.06 -13.44 -14.43
CA ILE A 176 18.12 -12.51 -14.79
C ILE A 176 18.13 -12.39 -16.32
N GLN A 177 17.59 -11.28 -16.84
CA GLN A 177 17.79 -10.89 -18.22
C GLN A 177 19.28 -10.51 -18.35
N ARG A 178 20.10 -11.53 -18.59
CA ARG A 178 21.50 -11.68 -19.01
C ARG A 178 22.49 -10.50 -19.16
N ARG A 179 22.25 -9.25 -18.75
CA ARG A 179 23.19 -8.14 -19.01
C ARG A 179 23.43 -7.13 -17.91
N VAL A 180 22.85 -7.29 -16.71
CA VAL A 180 23.20 -6.42 -15.58
C VAL A 180 23.70 -7.29 -14.43
N SER A 181 24.86 -6.94 -13.89
CA SER A 181 25.55 -7.59 -12.77
C SER A 181 24.80 -7.35 -11.45
N TYR A 182 23.52 -7.75 -11.38
CA TYR A 182 22.76 -7.87 -10.14
C TYR A 182 22.79 -9.33 -9.70
N ALA A 183 23.95 -9.75 -9.22
CA ALA A 183 24.25 -11.16 -8.95
C ALA A 183 23.68 -11.70 -7.62
N GLN A 184 22.75 -11.04 -6.93
CA GLN A 184 22.48 -11.43 -5.52
C GLN A 184 21.04 -11.48 -5.03
N VAL A 185 20.02 -11.04 -5.78
CA VAL A 185 18.63 -11.23 -5.32
C VAL A 185 17.73 -11.73 -6.45
N PRO A 186 17.45 -13.05 -6.52
CA PRO A 186 16.67 -13.64 -7.60
C PRO A 186 15.16 -13.39 -7.44
N ILE A 187 14.68 -12.98 -6.25
CA ILE A 187 13.27 -12.88 -5.95
C ILE A 187 12.93 -11.45 -5.56
N LYS A 188 12.01 -10.84 -6.31
CA LYS A 188 11.49 -9.49 -6.08
C LYS A 188 10.13 -9.60 -5.39
N GLU A 189 9.88 -8.67 -4.47
CA GLU A 189 8.54 -8.40 -3.93
C GLU A 189 8.07 -7.01 -4.38
N GLU A 190 6.86 -6.96 -4.91
CA GLU A 190 6.07 -5.75 -5.20
C GLU A 190 4.95 -5.61 -4.17
N GLY A 191 4.27 -4.48 -4.19
CA GLY A 191 3.18 -4.15 -3.27
C GLY A 191 3.70 -3.58 -1.95
N VAL A 192 4.95 -3.11 -1.95
CA VAL A 192 5.65 -2.63 -0.76
C VAL A 192 6.25 -1.25 -0.99
N ALA A 193 6.36 -0.47 0.09
CA ALA A 193 6.97 0.85 0.08
C ALA A 193 8.04 0.95 1.17
N SER A 194 9.14 1.65 0.87
CA SER A 194 10.20 1.91 1.83
C SER A 194 9.71 2.85 2.93
N LEU A 195 9.94 2.45 4.18
CA LEU A 195 9.71 3.30 5.33
C LEU A 195 10.98 4.12 5.61
N ARG A 196 10.86 5.46 5.59
CA ARG A 196 11.92 6.40 6.00
C ARG A 196 13.25 6.22 5.26
N ALA A 197 13.22 5.75 4.01
CA ALA A 197 14.41 5.50 3.21
C ALA A 197 15.37 4.47 3.84
N ASP A 198 14.87 3.59 4.71
CA ASP A 198 15.65 2.48 5.26
C ASP A 198 15.64 1.32 4.26
N ARG A 199 16.83 0.75 4.00
CA ARG A 199 16.97 -0.38 3.07
C ARG A 199 16.30 -1.65 3.58
N LYS A 200 16.12 -1.83 4.89
CA LYS A 200 15.55 -3.05 5.48
C LYS A 200 14.11 -2.90 5.93
N GLU A 201 13.55 -1.69 5.80
CA GLU A 201 12.16 -1.43 6.16
C GLU A 201 11.30 -1.29 4.91
N ALA A 202 10.45 -2.28 4.69
CA ALA A 202 9.37 -2.25 3.73
C ALA A 202 8.03 -2.48 4.45
N ILE A 203 6.98 -1.92 3.88
CA ILE A 203 5.60 -2.01 4.38
C ILE A 203 4.67 -2.25 3.20
N ALA A 204 3.75 -3.21 3.31
CA ALA A 204 2.70 -3.41 2.33
C ALA A 204 1.60 -2.35 2.47
N MET A 205 1.57 -1.35 1.58
CA MET A 205 0.64 -0.21 1.70
C MET A 205 -0.82 -0.62 1.51
N ALA A 206 -1.09 -1.66 0.71
CA ALA A 206 -2.44 -2.18 0.55
C ALA A 206 -3.04 -2.63 1.90
N ARG A 207 -2.24 -3.29 2.75
CA ARG A 207 -2.65 -3.73 4.10
C ARG A 207 -2.98 -2.55 5.01
N VAL A 208 -2.20 -1.47 4.91
CA VAL A 208 -2.46 -0.21 5.64
C VAL A 208 -3.81 0.37 5.24
N LEU A 209 -4.09 0.44 3.93
CA LEU A 209 -5.36 0.96 3.41
C LEU A 209 -6.57 0.11 3.83
N LEU A 210 -6.45 -1.21 3.88
CA LEU A 210 -7.52 -2.08 4.39
C LEU A 210 -7.86 -1.74 5.84
N GLY A 211 -6.85 -1.45 6.67
CA GLY A 211 -7.04 -1.00 8.05
C GLY A 211 -7.77 0.33 8.15
N VAL A 212 -7.44 1.30 7.29
CA VAL A 212 -8.17 2.58 7.19
C VAL A 212 -9.63 2.35 6.82
N ILE A 213 -9.88 1.53 5.80
CA ILE A 213 -11.23 1.23 5.33
C ILE A 213 -12.06 0.57 6.44
N ALA A 214 -11.51 -0.46 7.08
CA ALA A 214 -12.18 -1.17 8.17
C ALA A 214 -12.39 -0.28 9.40
N GLY A 215 -11.47 0.64 9.67
CA GLY A 215 -11.58 1.59 10.77
C GLY A 215 -12.69 2.64 10.58
N LEU A 216 -12.90 3.08 9.34
CA LEU A 216 -13.93 4.09 9.01
C LEU A 216 -15.30 3.48 8.69
N SER A 217 -15.37 2.18 8.43
CA SER A 217 -16.64 1.47 8.20
C SER A 217 -17.37 1.25 9.53
N MET A 218 -18.28 2.17 9.87
CA MET A 218 -18.89 2.28 11.21
C MET A 218 -19.75 1.08 11.66
N ASP A 219 -20.21 0.23 10.74
CA ASP A 219 -21.18 -0.85 11.03
C ASP A 219 -20.61 -2.27 11.04
N ALA A 220 -19.29 -2.40 10.88
CA ALA A 220 -18.75 -3.65 10.34
C ALA A 220 -18.59 -4.80 11.35
N ARG A 221 -19.07 -4.71 12.60
CA ARG A 221 -19.04 -5.92 13.46
C ARG A 221 -20.02 -6.96 12.90
N THR A 222 -19.46 -8.00 12.31
CA THR A 222 -20.21 -8.98 11.52
C THR A 222 -20.08 -10.34 12.18
N GLN A 223 -21.24 -10.97 12.44
CA GLN A 223 -21.26 -12.35 12.89
C GLN A 223 -20.68 -13.22 11.78
N ALA A 224 -19.88 -14.20 12.15
CA ALA A 224 -19.24 -15.07 11.17
C ALA A 224 -20.26 -15.82 10.30
N SER A 225 -21.44 -16.16 10.85
CA SER A 225 -22.56 -16.70 10.08
C SER A 225 -23.16 -15.73 9.06
N ASP A 226 -23.19 -14.42 9.35
CA ASP A 226 -23.65 -13.40 8.39
C ASP A 226 -22.67 -13.28 7.22
N ILE A 227 -21.37 -13.36 7.49
CA ILE A 227 -20.32 -13.40 6.45
C ILE A 227 -20.57 -14.61 5.53
N LEU A 228 -20.73 -15.80 6.11
CA LEU A 228 -20.98 -17.03 5.34
C LEU A 228 -22.25 -16.95 4.47
N LYS A 229 -23.33 -16.39 5.02
CA LYS A 229 -24.58 -16.18 4.28
C LYS A 229 -24.38 -15.22 3.11
N SER A 230 -23.70 -14.10 3.33
CA SER A 230 -23.40 -13.11 2.27
C SER A 230 -22.50 -13.68 1.17
N TRP A 231 -21.73 -14.74 1.49
CA TRP A 231 -20.92 -15.52 0.58
C TRP A 231 -21.69 -16.61 -0.19
N GLY A 232 -23.02 -16.67 -0.01
CA GLY A 232 -23.87 -17.67 -0.67
C GLY A 232 -23.73 -19.08 -0.09
N SER A 233 -23.09 -19.24 1.08
CA SER A 233 -23.05 -20.53 1.76
C SER A 233 -24.38 -20.78 2.48
N SER A 234 -24.99 -21.93 2.22
CA SER A 234 -26.13 -22.44 2.98
C SER A 234 -25.72 -23.22 4.23
N THR A 235 -24.42 -23.44 4.43
CA THR A 235 -23.88 -24.20 5.54
C THR A 235 -24.02 -23.42 6.84
N GLN A 236 -24.57 -24.08 7.87
CA GLN A 236 -24.65 -23.48 9.20
C GLN A 236 -23.29 -23.48 9.87
N MET A 237 -22.91 -22.33 10.41
CA MET A 237 -21.72 -22.22 11.23
C MET A 237 -21.93 -22.93 12.55
N GLN A 238 -20.92 -23.64 13.02
CA GLN A 238 -20.95 -24.22 14.36
C GLN A 238 -21.01 -23.09 15.42
N PRO A 239 -21.90 -23.17 16.44
CA PRO A 239 -22.09 -22.09 17.41
C PRO A 239 -20.81 -21.64 18.14
N ALA A 240 -19.87 -22.56 18.37
CA ALA A 240 -18.59 -22.26 19.02
C ALA A 240 -17.72 -21.25 18.23
N TYR A 241 -17.93 -21.18 16.91
CA TYR A 241 -17.17 -20.35 15.99
C TYR A 241 -17.98 -19.20 15.39
N ASP A 242 -19.28 -19.11 15.65
CA ASP A 242 -20.13 -17.99 15.24
C ASP A 242 -19.94 -16.77 16.14
N GLN A 243 -18.70 -16.31 16.19
CA GLN A 243 -18.28 -15.18 17.01
C GLN A 243 -18.30 -13.88 16.18
N GLN A 244 -18.42 -12.76 16.89
CA GLN A 244 -18.34 -11.45 16.28
C GLN A 244 -16.90 -11.19 15.81
N LEU A 245 -16.73 -11.02 14.51
CA LEU A 245 -15.43 -10.73 13.94
C LEU A 245 -15.17 -9.21 14.01
N ASP A 246 -13.98 -8.83 14.48
CA ASP A 246 -13.52 -7.45 14.39
C ASP A 246 -12.98 -7.17 12.97
N PRO A 247 -13.57 -6.24 12.21
CA PRO A 247 -13.20 -5.97 10.81
C PRO A 247 -11.77 -5.52 10.64
N VAL A 248 -11.29 -4.71 11.58
CA VAL A 248 -9.93 -4.17 11.52
C VAL A 248 -8.96 -5.32 11.69
N ALA A 249 -9.16 -6.18 12.70
CA ALA A 249 -8.35 -7.39 12.87
C ALA A 249 -8.46 -8.33 11.66
N ALA A 250 -9.69 -8.58 11.19
CA ALA A 250 -10.01 -9.49 10.09
C ALA A 250 -9.25 -9.17 8.81
N MET A 251 -9.28 -7.89 8.40
CA MET A 251 -8.75 -7.46 7.11
C MET A 251 -7.26 -7.13 7.11
N THR A 252 -6.64 -7.06 8.29
CA THR A 252 -5.24 -6.63 8.41
C THR A 252 -4.29 -7.75 8.83
N LEU A 253 -4.63 -8.51 9.87
CA LEU A 253 -3.73 -9.48 10.50
C LEU A 253 -4.33 -10.89 10.61
N ALA A 254 -5.63 -11.00 10.86
CA ALA A 254 -6.27 -12.29 11.08
C ALA A 254 -6.31 -13.15 9.81
N ASP A 255 -6.47 -12.53 8.64
CA ASP A 255 -6.41 -13.23 7.35
C ASP A 255 -5.01 -13.79 7.09
N LEU A 256 -3.96 -12.97 7.26
CA LEU A 256 -2.56 -13.38 7.18
C LEU A 256 -2.30 -14.56 8.11
N TRP A 257 -2.77 -14.48 9.36
CA TRP A 257 -2.63 -15.56 10.33
C TRP A 257 -3.38 -16.83 9.88
N SER A 258 -4.63 -16.71 9.43
CA SER A 258 -5.48 -17.85 9.09
C SER A 258 -4.99 -18.67 7.89
N ILE A 259 -4.38 -18.00 6.90
CA ILE A 259 -3.77 -18.65 5.74
C ILE A 259 -2.58 -19.53 6.19
N ASN A 260 -1.98 -19.19 7.33
CA ASN A 260 -0.78 -19.83 7.85
C ASN A 260 -1.06 -21.05 8.73
N SER A 261 -2.30 -21.23 9.21
CA SER A 261 -2.66 -22.22 10.23
C SER A 261 -3.33 -23.49 9.69
N ALA A 262 -3.55 -23.64 8.40
CA ALA A 262 -4.02 -24.92 7.86
C ALA A 262 -2.88 -25.95 8.00
N LYS A 263 -2.86 -26.83 9.00
CA LYS A 263 -1.81 -27.86 9.09
C LYS A 263 -2.06 -28.96 8.04
N THR A 264 -1.16 -29.14 7.09
CA THR A 264 -0.93 -30.43 6.42
C THR A 264 0.52 -30.86 6.62
N ASN A 265 0.89 -32.11 6.31
CA ASN A 265 2.26 -32.59 6.47
C ASN A 265 3.29 -31.93 5.50
N ILE A 266 2.86 -30.94 4.71
CA ILE A 266 3.66 -30.23 3.70
C ILE A 266 4.26 -28.92 4.28
N TYR A 267 3.95 -28.57 5.54
CA TYR A 267 4.12 -27.20 6.06
C TYR A 267 5.50 -26.82 6.59
N ASP A 268 6.45 -27.76 6.66
CA ASP A 268 7.87 -27.43 6.89
C ASP A 268 8.51 -26.70 5.71
N GLN A 269 7.80 -26.61 4.58
CA GLN A 269 8.31 -26.00 3.35
C GLN A 269 7.87 -24.53 3.17
N TYR A 270 6.91 -24.03 3.95
CA TYR A 270 6.45 -22.64 3.81
C TYR A 270 7.34 -21.67 4.56
N LEU A 271 7.58 -20.52 3.93
CA LEU A 271 8.40 -19.45 4.46
C LEU A 271 7.50 -18.35 5.02
N TYR A 272 7.82 -17.93 6.25
CA TYR A 272 7.08 -16.93 7.00
C TYR A 272 8.00 -15.79 7.40
N GLY A 273 7.45 -14.57 7.39
CA GLY A 273 8.20 -13.39 7.81
C GLY A 273 9.46 -13.17 6.98
N VAL A 274 9.45 -13.64 5.74
CA VAL A 274 10.56 -13.48 4.79
C VAL A 274 10.93 -12.00 4.74
N THR A 275 12.21 -11.74 4.92
CA THR A 275 12.77 -10.40 4.89
C THR A 275 13.40 -10.11 3.54
N GLY A 276 13.55 -8.83 3.24
CA GLY A 276 14.25 -8.37 2.06
C GLY A 276 15.00 -7.09 2.34
N GLN A 277 15.58 -6.54 1.28
CA GLN A 277 16.15 -5.21 1.31
C GLN A 277 15.95 -4.47 -0.01
N TRP A 278 15.86 -3.15 0.10
CA TRP A 278 15.89 -2.25 -1.05
C TRP A 278 17.29 -2.22 -1.66
N GLU A 279 17.35 -2.24 -2.98
CA GLU A 279 18.57 -2.08 -3.75
C GLU A 279 19.32 -0.79 -3.36
N THR A 280 18.57 0.29 -3.15
CA THR A 280 19.12 1.57 -2.67
C THR A 280 18.21 2.18 -1.61
N SER A 281 18.79 2.91 -0.65
CA SER A 281 18.03 3.71 0.31
C SER A 281 17.44 4.98 -0.31
N THR A 282 18.09 5.53 -1.34
CA THR A 282 17.77 6.87 -1.87
C THR A 282 16.63 6.83 -2.88
N CYS A 283 16.62 5.81 -3.73
CA CYS A 283 15.58 5.56 -4.73
C CYS A 283 15.17 4.09 -4.61
N ALA A 284 14.25 3.84 -3.68
CA ALA A 284 13.72 2.52 -3.41
C ALA A 284 12.85 2.08 -4.61
N THR A 285 13.41 1.35 -5.57
CA THR A 285 12.67 0.91 -6.78
C THR A 285 12.53 -0.60 -6.86
N HIS A 286 13.42 -1.33 -6.17
CA HIS A 286 13.44 -2.78 -6.13
C HIS A 286 13.64 -3.24 -4.69
N TYR A 287 12.68 -4.00 -4.18
CA TYR A 287 12.79 -4.72 -2.92
C TYR A 287 13.02 -6.21 -3.19
N GLY A 288 14.20 -6.68 -2.83
CA GLY A 288 14.62 -8.06 -3.08
C GLY A 288 14.51 -8.89 -1.81
N LEU A 289 13.90 -10.07 -1.89
CA LEU A 289 13.79 -11.02 -0.79
C LEU A 289 15.10 -11.78 -0.56
N GLU A 290 15.48 -11.94 0.70
CA GLU A 290 16.75 -12.55 1.11
C GLU A 290 16.54 -13.92 1.75
N ASN A 291 17.59 -14.75 1.74
CA ASN A 291 17.64 -16.05 2.41
C ASN A 291 16.53 -17.03 1.97
N ILE A 292 16.07 -16.89 0.73
CA ILE A 292 15.17 -17.88 0.14
C ILE A 292 15.99 -19.10 -0.31
N PRO A 293 15.63 -20.32 0.12
CA PRO A 293 16.26 -21.54 -0.39
C PRO A 293 16.09 -21.69 -1.91
N GLU A 294 17.17 -22.04 -2.62
CA GLU A 294 17.18 -22.16 -4.08
C GLU A 294 16.15 -23.17 -4.62
N ASP A 295 15.88 -24.25 -3.86
CA ASP A 295 14.89 -25.26 -4.23
C ASP A 295 13.46 -24.71 -4.28
N LYS A 296 13.21 -23.55 -3.69
CA LYS A 296 11.90 -22.88 -3.65
C LYS A 296 11.71 -21.84 -4.76
N PHE A 297 12.73 -21.54 -5.56
CA PHE A 297 12.68 -20.46 -6.55
C PHE A 297 11.69 -20.69 -7.69
N LYS A 298 11.37 -21.96 -7.99
CA LYS A 298 10.49 -22.32 -9.11
C LYS A 298 9.02 -22.07 -8.81
N ASP A 299 8.61 -22.26 -7.55
CA ASP A 299 7.21 -22.16 -7.12
C ASP A 299 7.07 -21.20 -5.92
N ILE A 300 7.82 -20.08 -5.94
CA ILE A 300 8.00 -19.21 -4.78
C ILE A 300 6.68 -18.68 -4.20
N ASP A 301 5.71 -18.35 -5.07
CA ASP A 301 4.36 -17.90 -4.70
C ASP A 301 3.59 -18.93 -3.88
N HIS A 302 3.91 -20.21 -4.03
CA HIS A 302 3.29 -21.27 -3.24
C HIS A 302 3.91 -21.34 -1.85
N TYR A 303 5.22 -21.06 -1.73
CA TYR A 303 5.97 -21.25 -0.50
C TYR A 303 5.95 -20.05 0.45
N ILE A 304 5.96 -18.82 -0.07
CA ILE A 304 5.90 -17.63 0.78
C ILE A 304 4.44 -17.36 1.12
N ARG A 305 4.12 -17.43 2.41
CA ARG A 305 2.74 -17.23 2.90
C ARG A 305 2.47 -15.81 3.40
N ALA A 306 3.48 -15.21 4.01
CA ALA A 306 3.44 -13.81 4.44
C ALA A 306 4.86 -13.28 4.51
N THR A 307 5.12 -12.13 3.88
CA THR A 307 6.41 -11.43 4.04
C THR A 307 6.41 -10.57 5.30
N ARG A 308 7.60 -10.13 5.72
CA ARG A 308 7.71 -9.16 6.81
C ARG A 308 7.07 -7.82 6.46
N ALA A 309 7.07 -7.43 5.19
CA ALA A 309 6.45 -6.19 4.74
C ALA A 309 4.91 -6.25 4.87
N GLU A 310 4.31 -7.39 4.54
CA GLU A 310 2.87 -7.62 4.75
C GLU A 310 2.49 -7.61 6.23
N ILE A 311 3.25 -8.30 7.08
CA ILE A 311 3.01 -8.30 8.53
C ILE A 311 3.10 -6.87 9.09
N ARG A 312 4.11 -6.08 8.69
CA ARG A 312 4.23 -4.68 9.11
C ARG A 312 3.08 -3.82 8.61
N GLY A 313 2.68 -3.97 7.35
CA GLY A 313 1.51 -3.28 6.80
C GLY A 313 0.21 -3.65 7.51
N GLY A 314 0.06 -4.92 7.90
CA GLY A 314 -1.05 -5.41 8.71
C GLY A 314 -1.06 -4.81 10.11
N ILE A 315 0.09 -4.75 10.79
CA ILE A 315 0.23 -4.11 12.10
C ILE A 315 -0.14 -2.62 12.01
N ASP A 316 0.39 -1.91 11.02
CA ASP A 316 0.13 -0.48 10.85
C ASP A 316 -1.34 -0.22 10.51
N GLY A 317 -1.90 -1.01 9.59
CA GLY A 317 -3.32 -0.98 9.25
C GLY A 317 -4.20 -1.25 10.47
N TYR A 318 -3.85 -2.24 11.29
CA TYR A 318 -4.57 -2.55 12.52
C TYR A 318 -4.55 -1.37 13.48
N LEU A 319 -3.37 -0.83 13.79
CA LEU A 319 -3.22 0.28 14.73
C LEU A 319 -3.95 1.54 14.24
N ILE A 320 -3.83 1.87 12.95
CA ILE A 320 -4.57 2.99 12.35
C ILE A 320 -6.07 2.72 12.47
N GLY A 321 -6.56 1.58 11.99
CA GLY A 321 -7.98 1.25 11.99
C GLY A 321 -8.62 1.25 13.38
N THR A 322 -7.93 0.70 14.39
CA THR A 322 -8.41 0.72 15.77
C THR A 322 -8.49 2.15 16.32
N ASN A 323 -7.55 3.03 15.99
CA ASN A 323 -7.60 4.43 16.41
C ASN A 323 -8.70 5.22 15.69
N LEU A 324 -8.92 4.96 14.40
CA LEU A 324 -10.00 5.60 13.62
C LEU A 324 -11.39 5.25 14.17
N ARG A 325 -11.55 4.09 14.83
CA ARG A 325 -12.79 3.67 15.50
C ARG A 325 -13.00 4.28 16.88
N SER A 326 -12.01 4.99 17.41
CA SER A 326 -12.11 5.56 18.75
C SER A 326 -13.24 6.60 18.78
N PRO A 327 -14.14 6.60 19.79
CA PRO A 327 -15.26 7.55 19.85
C PRO A 327 -14.84 9.02 19.73
N GLN A 328 -13.65 9.37 20.25
CA GLN A 328 -13.07 10.71 20.17
C GLN A 328 -12.81 11.17 18.73
N PHE A 329 -12.59 10.23 17.81
CA PHE A 329 -12.30 10.51 16.41
C PHE A 329 -13.58 10.71 15.58
N HIS A 330 -14.71 10.14 16.02
CA HIS A 330 -15.99 10.22 15.32
C HIS A 330 -16.82 11.47 15.66
N LEU A 331 -16.38 12.29 16.63
CA LEU A 331 -17.09 13.53 17.00
C LEU A 331 -17.02 14.61 15.92
N ASP A 332 -15.96 14.58 15.08
CA ASP A 332 -15.71 15.58 14.05
C ASP A 332 -15.84 14.94 12.65
N ASN A 333 -17.08 14.84 12.13
CA ASN A 333 -17.43 14.41 10.77
C ASN A 333 -16.37 13.52 10.06
N PRO A 334 -16.44 12.18 10.20
CA PRO A 334 -15.42 11.26 9.69
C PRO A 334 -15.22 11.31 8.15
N GLN A 335 -16.20 11.85 7.40
CA GLN A 335 -16.09 12.05 5.96
C GLN A 335 -15.17 13.23 5.57
N SER A 336 -14.86 14.13 6.51
CA SER A 336 -13.98 15.27 6.27
C SER A 336 -12.49 14.91 6.24
N LEU A 337 -12.14 13.70 6.70
CA LEU A 337 -10.75 13.30 6.86
C LEU A 337 -10.14 12.87 5.54
N ARG A 338 -8.99 13.45 5.25
CA ARG A 338 -8.14 13.08 4.12
C ARG A 338 -7.31 11.85 4.47
N LEU A 339 -7.25 10.88 3.56
CA LEU A 339 -6.39 9.71 3.65
C LEU A 339 -4.93 10.14 3.83
N SER A 340 -4.47 11.11 3.05
CA SER A 340 -3.11 11.66 3.19
C SER A 340 -2.82 12.19 4.58
N ALA A 341 -3.79 12.88 5.21
CA ALA A 341 -3.64 13.42 6.55
C ALA A 341 -3.52 12.31 7.61
N ILE A 342 -4.31 11.24 7.49
CA ILE A 342 -4.22 10.05 8.36
C ILE A 342 -2.83 9.41 8.22
N LEU A 343 -2.39 9.15 6.99
CA LEU A 343 -1.10 8.52 6.71
C LEU A 343 0.07 9.39 7.18
N ARG A 344 0.04 10.70 6.92
CA ARG A 344 1.06 11.64 7.42
C ARG A 344 1.10 11.65 8.93
N SER A 345 -0.05 11.74 9.60
CA SER A 345 -0.11 11.74 11.06
C SER A 345 0.58 10.49 11.62
N TYR A 346 0.26 9.31 11.07
CA TYR A 346 0.80 8.04 11.53
C TYR A 346 2.32 7.87 11.28
N TYR A 347 2.79 8.18 10.06
CA TYR A 347 4.19 7.94 9.66
C TYR A 347 5.14 9.09 9.99
N SER A 348 4.61 10.28 10.26
CA SER A 348 5.41 11.42 10.73
C SER A 348 6.09 11.11 12.05
N LYS A 349 7.24 11.77 12.29
CA LYS A 349 7.81 11.79 13.63
C LYS A 349 6.89 12.61 14.53
N PRO A 350 6.51 12.11 15.73
CA PRO A 350 5.84 12.95 16.71
C PRO A 350 6.81 14.05 17.14
N ILE A 351 6.58 15.28 16.66
CA ILE A 351 7.39 16.46 17.01
C ILE A 351 6.83 17.15 18.28
N GLN A 352 5.62 16.79 18.72
CA GLN A 352 4.95 17.41 19.87
C GLN A 352 4.20 16.39 20.74
N PRO A 353 3.94 16.70 22.03
CA PRO A 353 3.08 15.87 22.89
C PRO A 353 1.72 15.65 22.21
N LYS A 354 1.17 14.43 22.36
CA LYS A 354 -0.02 13.89 21.68
C LYS A 354 -1.31 14.72 21.89
N SER A 355 -1.39 15.93 21.34
CA SER A 355 -2.57 16.80 21.40
C SER A 355 -3.42 16.75 20.12
N SER A 356 -3.01 15.96 19.11
CA SER A 356 -3.81 15.69 17.92
C SER A 356 -4.86 14.62 18.21
N THR A 357 -6.06 14.79 17.63
CA THR A 357 -7.19 13.85 17.70
C THR A 357 -6.84 12.42 17.23
N PHE A 358 -5.79 12.28 16.40
CA PHE A 358 -5.19 11.00 16.04
C PHE A 358 -3.91 10.75 16.85
N SER A 359 -3.91 9.71 17.69
CA SER A 359 -2.84 9.45 18.68
C SER A 359 -1.89 8.31 18.32
N ALA A 360 -2.15 7.64 17.19
CA ALA A 360 -1.39 6.50 16.71
C ALA A 360 -0.17 6.94 15.89
N SER A 361 0.95 6.29 16.12
CA SER A 361 2.17 6.46 15.33
C SER A 361 2.78 5.10 14.99
N VAL A 362 3.60 5.05 13.95
CA VAL A 362 4.46 3.89 13.64
C VAL A 362 5.35 3.49 14.83
N CYS A 363 5.66 4.42 15.74
CA CYS A 363 6.39 4.13 16.98
C CYS A 363 5.57 3.33 18.01
N ASP A 364 4.25 3.26 17.86
CA ASP A 364 3.35 2.52 18.75
C ASP A 364 3.26 1.02 18.38
N ARG A 365 3.99 0.54 17.36
CA ARG A 365 4.02 -0.89 16.95
C ARG A 365 4.24 -1.86 18.11
N ASN A 366 5.07 -1.49 19.09
CA ASN A 366 5.34 -2.31 20.28
C ASN A 366 4.10 -2.64 21.11
N ARG A 367 3.04 -1.84 21.01
CA ARG A 367 1.78 -2.07 21.73
C ARG A 367 1.00 -3.26 21.17
N ILE A 368 1.27 -3.70 19.93
CA ILE A 368 0.56 -4.82 19.31
C ILE A 368 0.74 -6.12 20.11
N GLY A 369 1.85 -6.27 20.85
CA GLY A 369 2.10 -7.46 21.65
C GLY A 369 1.00 -7.76 22.68
N GLN A 370 0.30 -6.73 23.17
CA GLN A 370 -0.81 -6.87 24.11
C GLN A 370 -2.10 -7.33 23.42
N GLU A 371 -2.24 -7.08 22.11
CA GLU A 371 -3.43 -7.42 21.32
C GLU A 371 -3.32 -8.79 20.62
N ILE A 372 -2.14 -9.43 20.64
CA ILE A 372 -1.91 -10.72 19.97
C ILE A 372 -2.93 -11.80 20.34
N PRO A 373 -3.26 -12.05 21.63
CA PRO A 373 -4.24 -13.09 21.98
C PRO A 373 -5.62 -12.83 21.37
N LYS A 374 -6.01 -11.55 21.29
CA LYS A 374 -7.27 -11.12 20.69
C LYS A 374 -7.27 -11.30 19.17
N ILE A 375 -6.18 -10.91 18.50
CA ILE A 375 -5.99 -11.12 17.06
C ILE A 375 -6.00 -12.61 16.71
N GLN A 376 -5.38 -13.45 17.55
CA GLN A 376 -5.39 -14.90 17.41
C GLN A 376 -6.82 -15.49 17.51
N GLY A 377 -7.63 -14.97 18.43
CA GLY A 377 -9.06 -15.31 18.52
C GLY A 377 -9.78 -15.04 17.20
N TYR A 378 -9.62 -13.84 16.64
CA TYR A 378 -10.21 -13.48 15.34
C TYR A 378 -9.68 -14.30 14.17
N ALA A 379 -8.39 -14.70 14.19
CA ALA A 379 -7.81 -15.57 13.18
C ALA A 379 -8.46 -16.97 13.19
N THR A 380 -8.74 -17.50 14.38
CA THR A 380 -9.49 -18.77 14.53
C THR A 380 -10.88 -18.66 13.91
N THR A 381 -11.60 -17.58 14.23
CA THR A 381 -12.93 -17.32 13.66
C THR A 381 -12.86 -17.16 12.14
N TYR A 382 -11.92 -16.37 11.62
CA TYR A 382 -11.72 -16.23 10.16
C TYR A 382 -11.48 -17.59 9.51
N GLN A 383 -10.56 -18.38 10.06
CA GLN A 383 -10.23 -19.69 9.52
C GLN A 383 -11.44 -20.62 9.49
N SER A 384 -12.29 -20.55 10.51
CA SER A 384 -13.50 -21.34 10.58
C SER A 384 -14.55 -20.97 9.53
N ILE A 385 -14.65 -19.69 9.15
CA ILE A 385 -15.48 -19.23 8.04
C ILE A 385 -14.98 -19.88 6.74
N VAL A 386 -13.69 -19.77 6.46
CA VAL A 386 -13.10 -20.31 5.23
C VAL A 386 -13.23 -21.83 5.16
N ALA A 387 -12.92 -22.55 6.25
CA ALA A 387 -13.04 -23.99 6.33
C ALA A 387 -14.49 -24.46 6.09
N THR A 388 -15.45 -23.83 6.77
CA THR A 388 -16.88 -24.15 6.64
C THR A 388 -17.36 -23.94 5.21
N ARG A 389 -17.00 -22.82 4.58
CA ARG A 389 -17.35 -22.54 3.18
C ARG A 389 -16.84 -23.61 2.22
N ASN A 390 -15.62 -24.07 2.42
CA ASN A 390 -14.97 -25.03 1.54
C ASN A 390 -15.38 -26.49 1.82
N GLY A 391 -16.35 -26.72 2.73
CA GLY A 391 -16.73 -28.06 3.17
C GLY A 391 -15.59 -28.80 3.89
N GLY A 392 -14.57 -28.06 4.33
CA GLY A 392 -13.36 -28.59 4.95
C GLY A 392 -13.56 -28.85 6.45
N LYS A 393 -12.75 -29.76 6.99
CA LYS A 393 -12.60 -29.88 8.45
C LYS A 393 -11.82 -28.68 8.98
N LEU A 394 -12.23 -28.17 10.14
CA LEU A 394 -11.49 -27.13 10.84
C LEU A 394 -10.08 -27.65 11.13
N PRO A 395 -9.03 -26.94 10.71
CA PRO A 395 -7.69 -27.23 11.18
C PRO A 395 -7.62 -27.00 12.69
N VAL A 396 -6.95 -27.92 13.37
CA VAL A 396 -7.09 -28.11 14.83
C VAL A 396 -6.27 -27.10 15.63
N ASP A 397 -5.23 -26.47 15.05
CA ASP A 397 -4.40 -25.49 15.77
C ASP A 397 -3.90 -24.35 14.86
N LEU A 398 -3.93 -23.13 15.40
CA LEU A 398 -3.20 -22.00 14.81
C LEU A 398 -1.68 -22.18 14.96
N ASP A 399 -0.92 -21.81 13.92
CA ASP A 399 0.54 -21.86 13.97
C ASP A 399 1.08 -20.75 14.89
N GLN A 400 1.77 -21.15 15.97
CA GLN A 400 2.39 -20.25 16.93
C GLN A 400 3.57 -19.46 16.32
N ARG A 401 4.17 -19.93 15.22
CA ARG A 401 5.26 -19.22 14.53
C ARG A 401 4.83 -17.84 14.05
N PHE A 402 3.55 -17.65 13.70
CA PHE A 402 3.08 -16.33 13.28
C PHE A 402 3.08 -15.31 14.41
N SER A 403 2.77 -15.70 15.65
CA SER A 403 2.90 -14.81 16.81
C SER A 403 4.34 -14.35 17.01
N GLN A 404 5.31 -15.26 16.83
CA GLN A 404 6.72 -14.94 16.87
C GLN A 404 7.10 -13.97 15.75
N GLU A 405 6.57 -14.14 14.54
CA GLU A 405 6.85 -13.23 13.43
C GLU A 405 6.25 -11.84 13.63
N ILE A 406 5.08 -11.71 14.25
CA ILE A 406 4.55 -10.40 14.70
C ILE A 406 5.56 -9.74 15.65
N GLN A 407 6.06 -10.48 16.65
CA GLN A 407 7.05 -9.96 17.60
C GLN A 407 8.38 -9.59 16.92
N ASN A 408 8.82 -10.37 15.93
CA ASN A 408 10.02 -10.09 15.14
C ASN A 408 9.84 -8.83 14.26
N ALA A 409 8.66 -8.66 13.64
CA ALA A 409 8.33 -7.49 12.83
C ALA A 409 8.31 -6.19 13.64
N VAL A 410 7.93 -6.29 14.92
CA VAL A 410 7.89 -5.19 15.89
C VAL A 410 9.29 -4.85 16.41
N SER A 411 10.05 -5.84 16.88
CA SER A 411 11.37 -5.66 17.50
C SER A 411 12.44 -5.10 16.55
N GLY A 412 12.35 -5.42 15.25
CA GLY A 412 13.24 -4.85 14.24
C GLY A 412 13.14 -3.33 14.09
N ALA A 413 12.00 -2.73 14.42
CA ALA A 413 11.75 -1.29 14.28
C ALA A 413 12.33 -0.45 15.45
N VAL A 414 12.79 -1.08 16.54
CA VAL A 414 13.23 -0.40 17.78
C VAL A 414 14.73 -0.06 17.76
N SER A 415 15.47 -0.41 16.70
CA SER A 415 16.87 0.00 16.58
C SER A 415 16.95 1.49 16.22
N ASN A 416 17.19 2.33 17.22
CA ASN A 416 17.40 3.80 17.14
C ASN A 416 18.63 4.18 16.27
N ARG A 417 18.64 3.86 14.98
CA ARG A 417 19.55 4.49 14.00
C ARG A 417 18.90 5.74 13.45
N LEU A 418 18.85 6.76 14.30
CA LEU A 418 18.80 8.14 13.85
C LEU A 418 20.15 8.46 13.20
N ILE A 419 20.16 8.92 11.94
CA ILE A 419 21.02 10.00 11.40
C ILE A 419 20.69 10.23 9.89
N ASN A 420 20.23 11.46 9.56
CA ASN A 420 20.35 12.16 8.28
C ASN A 420 19.85 11.55 6.94
N ALA A 421 18.62 11.02 6.87
CA ALA A 421 18.01 10.63 5.58
C ALA A 421 17.14 11.71 4.90
N SER A 422 16.68 12.74 5.63
CA SER A 422 15.63 13.66 5.13
C SER A 422 16.06 14.61 4.01
N THR A 423 17.36 14.81 3.76
CA THR A 423 17.83 15.76 2.74
C THR A 423 18.08 15.13 1.36
N ARG A 424 18.22 13.79 1.27
CA ARG A 424 18.58 13.10 0.00
C ARG A 424 17.39 12.54 -0.78
N GLN A 425 16.29 12.16 -0.13
CA GLN A 425 15.06 11.70 -0.80
C GLN A 425 14.52 12.75 -1.81
N LEU A 426 14.65 14.03 -1.47
CA LEU A 426 14.22 15.16 -2.29
C LEU A 426 14.90 15.23 -3.67
N LEU A 427 16.04 14.57 -3.90
CA LEU A 427 16.73 14.61 -5.20
C LEU A 427 16.07 13.70 -6.24
N CYS A 428 15.46 12.59 -5.83
CA CYS A 428 14.72 11.69 -6.73
C CYS A 428 13.36 12.29 -7.12
N ASP A 429 12.64 12.89 -6.16
CA ASP A 429 11.30 13.44 -6.38
C ASP A 429 11.27 14.87 -6.99
N ARG A 430 12.40 15.59 -7.03
CA ARG A 430 12.46 17.00 -7.47
C ARG A 430 12.07 17.25 -8.93
N ARG A 431 11.93 16.22 -9.77
CA ARG A 431 11.42 16.34 -11.16
C ARG A 431 9.92 16.04 -11.28
N GLY A 432 9.32 15.30 -10.35
CA GLY A 432 7.87 15.05 -10.30
C GLY A 432 7.08 16.13 -9.56
N ILE A 433 7.56 16.54 -8.37
CA ILE A 433 6.78 17.31 -7.39
C ILE A 433 6.65 18.82 -7.70
N ARG A 434 7.39 19.37 -8.68
CA ARG A 434 7.28 20.81 -9.04
C ARG A 434 5.88 21.25 -9.51
N ARG A 435 4.96 20.33 -9.83
CA ARG A 435 3.57 20.67 -10.19
C ARG A 435 2.70 21.14 -9.03
N LEU A 436 2.89 20.61 -7.81
CA LEU A 436 2.03 20.99 -6.66
C LEU A 436 2.16 22.48 -6.29
N ARG A 437 3.33 23.10 -6.51
CA ARG A 437 3.51 24.56 -6.30
C ARG A 437 3.05 25.42 -7.48
N ALA A 438 2.89 24.85 -8.67
CA ALA A 438 2.51 25.60 -9.88
C ALA A 438 0.99 25.67 -10.07
N PHE A 439 0.23 24.74 -9.48
CA PHE A 439 -1.24 24.73 -9.54
C PHE A 439 -1.87 25.82 -8.66
N ASP A 440 -1.18 26.23 -7.59
CA ASP A 440 -1.69 27.22 -6.62
C ASP A 440 -1.53 28.68 -7.08
N THR A 441 -0.85 28.94 -8.20
CA THR A 441 -0.52 30.31 -8.63
C THR A 441 -1.08 30.73 -9.98
N ARG A 442 -1.97 29.96 -10.64
CA ARG A 442 -2.43 30.27 -12.00
C ARG A 442 -3.92 30.57 -12.20
N ASN A 443 -4.75 30.47 -11.17
CA ASN A 443 -6.19 30.81 -11.27
C ASN A 443 -6.64 31.91 -10.29
N ALA A 444 -5.81 32.93 -10.09
CA ALA A 444 -6.27 34.20 -9.52
C ALA A 444 -6.58 35.17 -10.68
N ASN A 445 -7.84 35.23 -11.09
CA ASN A 445 -8.33 36.25 -12.02
C ASN A 445 -8.41 37.59 -11.28
N PRO A 446 -7.76 38.68 -11.74
CA PRO A 446 -7.83 39.98 -11.09
C PRO A 446 -8.88 40.86 -11.79
N LEU A 447 -9.98 41.16 -11.10
CA LEU A 447 -10.91 42.21 -11.51
C LEU A 447 -11.20 43.17 -10.34
N LEU A 448 -10.39 44.24 -10.29
CA LEU A 448 -10.69 45.67 -10.02
C LEU A 448 -11.28 46.10 -8.64
N PRO A 449 -11.27 47.40 -8.28
CA PRO A 449 -10.11 48.27 -8.06
C PRO A 449 -10.14 49.04 -6.71
N MET A 450 -8.99 49.66 -6.40
CA MET A 450 -8.74 50.82 -5.51
C MET A 450 -9.86 51.36 -4.59
N LEU A 451 -9.55 51.48 -3.30
CA LEU A 451 -9.62 52.75 -2.56
C LEU A 451 -8.77 52.74 -1.26
N SER A 452 -7.91 53.76 -1.17
CA SER A 452 -7.26 54.45 -0.03
C SER A 452 -6.72 53.68 1.19
N ALA A 453 -5.39 53.65 1.26
CA ALA A 453 -4.55 54.24 2.32
C ALA A 453 -5.02 54.22 3.78
N ARG A 454 -4.33 53.43 4.63
CA ARG A 454 -3.52 53.91 5.78
C ARG A 454 -2.90 52.73 6.56
N GLY A 455 -1.59 52.80 6.83
CA GLY A 455 -0.94 52.16 7.98
C GLY A 455 -0.36 50.75 7.81
N ARG A 456 0.73 50.57 7.06
CA ARG A 456 1.61 49.40 7.22
C ARG A 456 2.78 49.75 8.14
N LYS A 457 2.83 49.15 9.34
CA LYS A 457 4.08 48.87 10.05
C LYS A 457 4.71 47.66 9.37
N VAL A 458 5.88 47.87 8.79
CA VAL A 458 6.74 46.81 8.24
C VAL A 458 7.44 46.13 9.41
N TRP A 459 7.15 44.85 9.62
CA TRP A 459 7.95 43.97 10.48
C TRP A 459 9.02 43.31 9.62
N THR A 460 10.28 43.63 9.88
CA THR A 460 11.45 42.91 9.36
C THR A 460 11.87 41.84 10.38
N PRO A 461 12.08 40.57 10.00
CA PRO A 461 12.79 39.63 10.85
C PRO A 461 14.30 39.72 10.56
N SER A 462 15.03 40.29 11.51
CA SER A 462 16.49 40.26 11.61
C SER A 462 16.93 39.22 12.66
N GLY A 463 17.98 38.45 12.33
CA GLY A 463 18.75 37.60 13.27
C GLY A 463 18.27 36.14 13.30
N GLY A 464 19.03 35.11 12.91
CA GLY A 464 20.47 34.97 12.82
C GLY A 464 21.03 34.36 14.10
N CYS A 465 20.91 33.03 14.27
CA CYS A 465 21.61 32.26 15.31
C CYS A 465 21.86 30.81 14.85
N CYS A 466 22.95 30.61 14.11
CA CYS A 466 23.66 29.33 14.04
C CYS A 466 25.12 29.63 14.45
N GLY A 467 25.40 29.54 15.74
CA GLY A 467 26.77 29.50 16.25
C GLY A 467 27.35 28.12 15.99
N GLY A 468 28.39 28.06 15.16
CA GLY A 468 29.17 26.85 14.92
C GLY A 468 29.98 26.49 16.16
N PHE A 469 29.92 25.22 16.56
CA PHE A 469 30.90 24.63 17.46
C PHE A 469 31.81 23.70 16.65
N GLN A 470 33.09 24.06 16.62
CA GLN A 470 34.18 23.21 16.17
C GLN A 470 34.28 22.00 17.11
N VAL A 471 34.33 20.81 16.53
CA VAL A 471 34.72 19.58 17.22
C VAL A 471 36.25 19.57 17.28
N ALA A 472 36.81 19.89 18.44
CA ALA A 472 38.19 19.55 18.77
C ALA A 472 38.19 18.20 19.48
N ASP A 473 38.72 17.21 18.76
CA ASP A 473 39.17 15.93 19.28
C ASP A 473 40.29 16.16 20.29
N THR A 474 40.16 15.65 21.51
CA THR A 474 41.33 15.33 22.34
C THR A 474 40.99 14.27 23.37
N ARG A 475 41.68 13.15 23.19
CA ARG A 475 41.72 11.98 24.04
C ARG A 475 42.71 12.22 25.20
N THR A 476 42.36 11.67 26.38
CA THR A 476 43.28 10.97 27.30
C THR A 476 43.93 11.74 28.48
N ARG A 477 43.59 11.21 29.68
CA ARG A 477 44.39 10.99 30.93
C ARG A 477 44.37 11.99 32.10
N LEU A 478 44.19 11.37 33.28
CA LEU A 478 44.59 11.75 34.66
C LEU A 478 43.75 12.87 35.30
N LEU A 479 43.23 12.77 36.53
CA LEU A 479 43.67 12.08 37.75
C LEU A 479 42.49 11.84 38.70
N ALA A 480 42.62 10.78 39.48
CA ALA A 480 41.75 10.40 40.59
C ALA A 480 41.88 11.35 41.80
N SER A 481 40.93 11.18 42.74
CA SER A 481 40.90 11.67 44.13
C SER A 481 40.01 12.89 44.38
N TYR A 482 38.79 12.64 44.85
CA TYR A 482 38.42 13.03 46.21
C TYR A 482 37.22 12.19 46.67
N MET A 483 37.47 11.30 47.63
CA MET A 483 36.44 10.54 48.33
C MET A 483 35.71 11.43 49.34
N ALA A 484 34.40 11.18 49.43
CA ALA A 484 33.62 10.97 50.65
C ALA A 484 33.87 11.87 51.88
N HIS A 485 32.81 12.61 52.26
CA HIS A 485 32.21 12.70 53.62
C HIS A 485 31.23 13.91 53.63
N ASN A 486 30.03 13.88 54.19
CA ASN A 486 29.50 13.10 55.32
C ASN A 486 27.98 12.85 55.18
N GLN A 487 27.57 11.65 55.60
CA GLN A 487 26.38 11.50 56.44
C GLN A 487 26.88 11.34 57.88
N THR A 488 26.79 12.40 58.67
CA THR A 488 26.32 12.49 60.07
C THR A 488 26.49 13.93 60.52
#